data_AF-A0A662ADL3-F1
#
_entry.id   AF-A0A662ADL3-F1
#
_cell.length_a   1.000
_cell.length_b   1.000
_cell.length_c   1.000
_cell.angle_alpha   90.00
_cell.angle_beta   90.00
_cell.angle_gamma   90.00
#
_symmetry.space_group_name_H-M   'P 1'
#
loop_
_entity.id
_entity.type
_entity.pdbx_description
1 polymer ?
#
loop_
_entity_poly.entity_id
_entity_poly.type
_entity_poly.pdbx_seq_one_letter_code
_entity_poly.pdbx_strand_id
1 'polypeptide(L)'
;MRDHKEYNTSRIKEYSWGKEYQALKTKEFIEIQEFVDKQDNNRRSILYRKYTKNIFENIKENSVNNLLIKVEESSPNHSLTFDTTAIFKFIDGKKLARNLKSFNPKAISDFKDFIHIRYYPEERFSNRKLEQYHKDDLRCLIELKDELGKALKSRQPITNRMINGFIDDLNKIEKKINEL
;
A
#
# COMPACT_ATOMS: atom_id res chain seq x y z
N MET A 1 6.01 30.21 59.18
CA MET A 1 7.33 30.44 58.55
C MET A 1 7.64 29.21 57.71
N ARG A 2 7.65 29.36 56.38
CA ARG A 2 7.99 28.31 55.41
C ARG A 2 9.48 28.43 55.10
N ASP A 3 10.23 27.37 55.31
CA ASP A 3 11.53 27.18 54.65
C ASP A 3 11.34 26.16 53.53
N HIS A 4 11.21 26.65 52.31
CA HIS A 4 11.48 25.86 51.11
C HIS A 4 12.70 26.48 50.43
N LYS A 5 13.81 25.73 50.42
CA LYS A 5 14.97 26.02 49.58
C LYS A 5 14.56 25.87 48.12
N GLU A 6 14.41 27.00 47.42
CA GLU A 6 14.39 27.04 45.97
C GLU A 6 15.76 26.61 45.43
N TYR A 7 15.83 25.39 44.88
CA TYR A 7 16.94 25.03 44.01
C TYR A 7 16.80 25.80 42.71
N ASN A 8 17.71 26.75 42.55
CA ASN A 8 17.88 27.65 41.43
C ASN A 8 18.17 26.87 40.14
N THR A 9 17.13 26.49 39.39
CA THR A 9 17.21 25.88 38.05
C THR A 9 17.11 26.90 36.91
N SER A 10 17.27 28.20 37.22
CA SER A 10 17.11 29.32 36.28
C SER A 10 18.25 29.49 35.26
N ARG A 11 19.32 28.67 35.31
CA ARG A 11 20.53 28.94 34.51
C ARG A 11 20.69 28.20 33.18
N ILE A 12 19.74 27.37 32.76
CA ILE A 12 19.84 26.63 31.48
C ILE A 12 18.75 27.02 30.47
N LYS A 13 17.69 27.76 30.87
CA LYS A 13 16.52 27.98 30.00
C LYS A 13 16.49 29.29 29.21
N GLU A 14 17.44 30.19 29.36
CA GLU A 14 17.33 31.55 28.78
C GLU A 14 18.27 31.87 27.61
N TYR A 15 19.11 30.95 27.15
CA TYR A 15 19.99 31.24 26.00
C TYR A 15 19.93 30.14 24.93
N SER A 16 19.50 30.54 23.73
CA SER A 16 19.71 29.88 22.44
C SER A 16 18.51 29.17 21.77
N TRP A 17 17.31 29.74 21.84
CA TRP A 17 16.26 29.45 20.85
C TRP A 17 16.51 30.10 19.47
N GLY A 18 17.63 30.83 19.28
CA GLY A 18 17.93 31.50 18.00
C GLY A 18 18.97 30.78 17.13
N LYS A 19 19.97 30.11 17.73
CA LYS A 19 21.08 29.51 16.98
C LYS A 19 20.71 28.17 16.35
N GLU A 20 19.88 27.38 17.02
CA GLU A 20 19.37 26.12 16.48
C GLU A 20 18.53 26.35 15.20
N TYR A 21 17.68 27.39 15.19
CA TYR A 21 16.84 27.74 14.04
C TYR A 21 17.61 28.39 12.88
N GLN A 22 18.78 28.99 13.15
CA GLN A 22 19.67 29.47 12.09
C GLN A 22 20.43 28.32 11.43
N ALA A 23 20.83 27.29 12.19
CA ALA A 23 21.48 26.10 11.66
C ALA A 23 20.58 25.34 10.67
N LEU A 24 19.27 25.23 10.94
CA LEU A 24 18.29 24.59 10.05
C LEU A 24 18.14 25.26 8.67
N LYS A 25 18.55 26.54 8.55
CA LYS A 25 18.46 27.32 7.31
C LYS A 25 19.80 27.40 6.56
N THR A 26 20.86 26.80 7.10
CA THR A 26 22.15 26.74 6.41
C THR A 26 22.05 25.81 5.21
N LYS A 27 22.81 26.11 4.16
CA LYS A 27 22.86 25.30 2.95
C LYS A 27 23.33 23.88 3.30
N GLU A 28 24.31 23.76 4.17
CA GLU A 28 24.88 22.51 4.65
C GLU A 28 23.85 21.64 5.36
N PHE A 29 23.02 22.22 6.23
CA PHE A 29 21.97 21.46 6.92
C PHE A 29 20.89 20.98 5.95
N ILE A 30 20.45 21.83 5.02
CA ILE A 30 19.47 21.44 4.00
C ILE A 30 20.00 20.29 3.15
N GLU A 31 21.26 20.36 2.69
CA GLU A 31 21.89 19.28 1.91
C GLU A 31 21.99 17.97 2.70
N ILE A 32 22.34 18.04 3.99
CA ILE A 32 22.36 16.85 4.87
C ILE A 32 20.94 16.29 5.04
N GLN A 33 19.94 17.15 5.26
CA GLN A 33 18.57 16.73 5.42
C GLN A 33 18.03 16.06 4.15
N GLU A 34 18.24 16.67 2.99
CA GLU A 34 17.87 16.10 1.69
C GLU A 34 18.54 14.74 1.45
N PHE A 35 19.83 14.61 1.81
CA PHE A 35 20.54 13.34 1.71
C PHE A 35 19.94 12.28 2.64
N VAL A 36 19.70 12.62 3.91
CA VAL A 36 19.11 11.70 4.91
C VAL A 36 17.71 11.28 4.48
N ASP A 37 16.86 12.23 4.07
CA ASP A 37 15.51 11.97 3.60
C ASP A 37 15.52 11.07 2.36
N LYS A 38 16.46 11.29 1.42
CA LYS A 38 16.64 10.43 0.26
C LYS A 38 17.02 9.01 0.64
N GLN A 39 17.95 8.84 1.59
CA GLN A 39 18.37 7.51 2.05
C GLN A 39 17.22 6.79 2.79
N ASP A 40 16.50 7.49 3.65
CA ASP A 40 15.38 6.89 4.38
C ASP A 40 14.22 6.52 3.44
N ASN A 41 13.88 7.40 2.48
CA ASN A 41 12.88 7.11 1.45
C ASN A 41 13.25 5.89 0.60
N ASN A 42 14.52 5.78 0.20
CA ASN A 42 15.01 4.61 -0.54
C ASN A 42 14.88 3.33 0.29
N ARG A 43 15.32 3.37 1.55
CA ARG A 43 15.20 2.24 2.49
C ARG A 43 13.75 1.82 2.68
N ARG A 44 12.84 2.77 2.92
CA ARG A 44 11.40 2.54 3.06
C ARG A 44 10.80 1.91 1.80
N SER A 45 11.18 2.40 0.62
CA SER A 45 10.72 1.87 -0.67
C SER A 45 11.16 0.41 -0.86
N ILE A 46 12.41 0.07 -0.54
CA ILE A 46 12.94 -1.30 -0.63
C ILE A 46 12.18 -2.24 0.31
N LEU A 47 11.97 -1.83 1.57
CA LEU A 47 11.24 -2.62 2.56
C LEU A 47 9.79 -2.85 2.12
N TYR A 48 9.11 -1.79 1.68
CA TYR A 48 7.74 -1.87 1.19
C TYR A 48 7.61 -2.77 -0.04
N ARG A 49 8.52 -2.66 -1.00
CA ARG A 49 8.59 -3.54 -2.18
C ARG A 49 8.77 -5.00 -1.79
N LYS A 50 9.67 -5.30 -0.85
CA LYS A 50 9.90 -6.68 -0.38
C LYS A 50 8.66 -7.25 0.32
N TYR A 51 8.02 -6.44 1.16
CA TYR A 51 6.82 -6.80 1.89
C TYR A 51 5.63 -7.09 0.96
N THR A 52 5.29 -6.17 0.06
CA THR A 52 4.19 -6.33 -0.91
C THR A 52 4.40 -7.54 -1.81
N LYS A 53 5.61 -7.72 -2.35
CA LYS A 53 5.95 -8.92 -3.13
C LYS A 53 5.76 -10.20 -2.33
N ASN A 54 6.17 -10.24 -1.06
CA ASN A 54 6.04 -11.43 -0.23
C ASN A 54 4.56 -11.83 -0.01
N ILE A 55 3.67 -10.85 0.17
CA ILE A 55 2.24 -11.10 0.38
C ILE A 55 1.58 -11.61 -0.91
N PHE A 56 1.76 -10.89 -2.01
CA PHE A 56 0.93 -11.09 -3.20
C PHE A 56 1.54 -12.06 -4.21
N GLU A 57 2.85 -12.05 -4.43
CA GLU A 57 3.44 -12.96 -5.42
C GLU A 57 3.53 -14.41 -4.91
N ASN A 58 3.52 -14.61 -3.60
CA ASN A 58 3.57 -15.92 -2.95
C ASN A 58 2.26 -16.26 -2.21
N ILE A 59 1.17 -15.60 -2.61
CA ILE A 59 -0.14 -15.80 -2.00
C ILE A 59 -0.57 -17.26 -2.10
N LYS A 60 -1.11 -17.79 -0.99
CA LYS A 60 -1.68 -19.14 -0.92
C LYS A 60 -3.20 -19.06 -0.80
N GLU A 61 -3.89 -20.06 -1.33
CA GLU A 61 -5.35 -20.14 -1.34
C GLU A 61 -5.97 -19.95 0.06
N ASN A 62 -5.42 -20.62 1.07
CA ASN A 62 -5.88 -20.55 2.46
C ASN A 62 -5.59 -19.21 3.16
N SER A 63 -4.85 -18.32 2.52
CA SER A 63 -4.42 -17.04 3.10
C SER A 63 -5.15 -15.83 2.53
N VAL A 64 -5.98 -16.04 1.50
CA VAL A 64 -6.68 -14.97 0.78
C VAL A 64 -7.69 -14.27 1.67
N ASN A 65 -8.48 -15.04 2.43
CA ASN A 65 -9.50 -14.52 3.34
C ASN A 65 -8.97 -13.52 4.40
N ASN A 66 -7.70 -13.63 4.77
CA ASN A 66 -7.05 -12.79 5.77
C ASN A 66 -6.14 -11.72 5.14
N LEU A 67 -6.23 -11.48 3.83
CA LEU A 67 -5.38 -10.49 3.14
C LEU A 67 -5.56 -9.08 3.70
N LEU A 68 -6.81 -8.65 3.93
CA LEU A 68 -7.10 -7.31 4.40
C LEU A 68 -6.37 -7.03 5.73
N ILE A 69 -6.57 -7.93 6.70
CA ILE A 69 -5.92 -7.86 8.02
C ILE A 69 -4.40 -7.86 7.87
N LYS A 70 -3.83 -8.76 7.07
CA LYS A 70 -2.36 -8.83 6.87
C LYS A 70 -1.78 -7.54 6.31
N VAL A 71 -2.50 -6.89 5.41
CA VAL A 71 -2.02 -5.68 4.74
C VAL A 71 -2.19 -4.45 5.63
N GLU A 72 -3.23 -4.42 6.46
CA GLU A 72 -3.47 -3.35 7.45
C GLU A 72 -2.51 -3.45 8.65
N GLU A 73 -2.31 -4.64 9.22
CA GLU A 73 -1.54 -4.83 10.46
C GLU A 73 -0.02 -4.87 10.24
N SER A 74 0.44 -5.35 9.07
CA SER A 74 1.85 -5.71 8.89
C SER A 74 2.69 -4.70 8.10
N SER A 75 2.21 -3.46 7.93
CA SER A 75 2.99 -2.43 7.22
C SER A 75 4.26 -2.08 8.02
N PRO A 76 5.48 -2.35 7.49
CA PRO A 76 6.73 -2.22 8.25
C PRO A 76 7.08 -0.77 8.63
N ASN A 77 6.33 0.22 8.10
CA ASN A 77 6.63 1.63 8.30
C ASN A 77 5.64 2.38 9.18
N HIS A 78 4.56 1.76 9.69
CA HIS A 78 3.45 2.37 10.47
C HIS A 78 2.78 3.63 9.88
N SER A 79 3.38 4.29 8.89
CA SER A 79 2.97 5.52 8.22
C SER A 79 2.31 5.24 6.87
N LEU A 80 2.46 4.02 6.34
CA LEU A 80 1.92 3.59 5.06
C LEU A 80 0.72 2.70 5.34
N THR A 81 -0.49 3.25 5.18
CA THR A 81 -1.73 2.49 5.38
C THR A 81 -2.22 1.88 4.07
N PHE A 82 -3.00 0.80 4.18
CA PHE A 82 -3.69 0.18 3.05
C PHE A 82 -4.43 1.22 2.19
N ASP A 83 -5.05 2.18 2.87
CA ASP A 83 -5.92 3.23 2.31
C ASP A 83 -5.20 4.42 1.65
N THR A 84 -3.87 4.52 1.73
CA THR A 84 -3.15 5.73 1.28
C THR A 84 -1.93 5.42 0.42
N THR A 85 -1.77 4.16 -0.01
CA THR A 85 -0.55 3.71 -0.67
C THR A 85 -0.85 2.80 -1.84
N ALA A 86 -0.01 2.85 -2.88
CA ALA A 86 -0.08 1.98 -4.06
C ALA A 86 0.53 0.60 -3.79
N ILE A 87 -0.32 -0.39 -3.49
CA ILE A 87 0.09 -1.72 -3.02
C ILE A 87 0.61 -2.59 -4.16
N PHE A 88 0.11 -2.39 -5.36
CA PHE A 88 0.42 -3.18 -6.54
C PHE A 88 1.51 -2.59 -7.43
N LYS A 89 1.98 -1.37 -7.13
CA LYS A 89 3.09 -0.69 -7.84
C LYS A 89 4.28 -1.60 -8.20
N PHE A 90 4.71 -2.45 -7.28
CA PHE A 90 5.90 -3.29 -7.47
C PHE A 90 5.63 -4.77 -7.68
N ILE A 91 4.36 -5.16 -7.76
CA ILE A 91 3.92 -6.55 -7.88
C ILE A 91 3.95 -6.95 -9.36
N ASP A 92 4.30 -8.21 -9.62
CA ASP A 92 4.16 -8.86 -10.92
C ASP A 92 2.71 -9.38 -11.06
N GLY A 93 1.90 -8.70 -11.88
CA GLY A 93 0.50 -9.04 -12.08
C GLY A 93 0.32 -10.39 -12.76
N LYS A 94 1.26 -10.80 -13.62
CA LYS A 94 1.20 -12.09 -14.33
C LYS A 94 1.43 -13.24 -13.35
N LYS A 95 2.42 -13.12 -12.46
CA LYS A 95 2.68 -14.13 -11.44
C LYS A 95 1.50 -14.28 -10.49
N LEU A 96 0.92 -13.16 -10.04
CA LEU A 96 -0.28 -13.16 -9.22
C LEU A 96 -1.47 -13.86 -9.92
N ALA A 97 -1.72 -13.54 -11.20
CA ALA A 97 -2.79 -14.17 -11.97
C ALA A 97 -2.62 -15.69 -12.10
N ARG A 98 -1.39 -16.18 -12.33
CA ARG A 98 -1.10 -17.62 -12.41
C ARG A 98 -1.44 -18.34 -11.12
N ASN A 99 -1.12 -17.73 -9.97
CA ASN A 99 -1.50 -18.27 -8.67
C ASN A 99 -3.03 -18.32 -8.54
N LEU A 100 -3.73 -17.22 -8.85
CA LEU A 100 -5.20 -17.14 -8.74
C LEU A 100 -5.92 -18.15 -9.66
N LYS A 101 -5.40 -18.43 -10.86
CA LYS A 101 -5.97 -19.48 -11.74
C LYS A 101 -5.91 -20.88 -11.14
N SER A 102 -4.98 -21.14 -10.23
CA SER A 102 -4.86 -22.43 -9.54
C SER A 102 -5.81 -22.56 -8.35
N PHE A 103 -6.43 -21.46 -7.91
CA PHE A 103 -7.23 -21.43 -6.71
C PHE A 103 -8.65 -21.95 -6.92
N ASN A 104 -9.26 -22.38 -5.83
CA ASN A 104 -10.68 -22.67 -5.80
C ASN A 104 -11.55 -21.39 -6.04
N PRO A 105 -12.81 -21.54 -6.47
CA PRO A 105 -13.70 -20.41 -6.73
C PRO A 105 -13.92 -19.47 -5.52
N LYS A 106 -13.91 -20.00 -4.29
CA LYS A 106 -14.10 -19.21 -3.07
C LYS A 106 -12.93 -18.26 -2.84
N ALA A 107 -11.69 -18.75 -2.95
CA ALA A 107 -10.50 -17.92 -2.81
C ALA A 107 -10.40 -16.86 -3.93
N ILE A 108 -10.87 -17.16 -5.14
CA ILE A 108 -11.00 -16.14 -6.19
C ILE A 108 -12.02 -15.07 -5.79
N SER A 109 -13.15 -15.46 -5.21
CA SER A 109 -14.16 -14.54 -4.68
C SER A 109 -13.58 -13.66 -3.57
N ASP A 110 -12.93 -14.25 -2.58
CA ASP A 110 -12.33 -13.53 -1.45
C ASP A 110 -11.28 -12.51 -1.95
N PHE A 111 -10.49 -12.88 -2.97
CA PHE A 111 -9.53 -11.96 -3.59
C PHE A 111 -10.22 -10.82 -4.35
N LYS A 112 -11.29 -11.14 -5.08
CA LYS A 112 -12.11 -10.13 -5.77
C LYS A 112 -12.72 -9.15 -4.77
N ASP A 113 -13.22 -9.63 -3.63
CA ASP A 113 -13.75 -8.76 -2.57
C ASP A 113 -12.67 -7.86 -2.00
N PHE A 114 -11.46 -8.38 -1.76
CA PHE A 114 -10.31 -7.58 -1.36
C PHE A 114 -9.99 -6.45 -2.37
N ILE A 115 -10.00 -6.75 -3.66
CA ILE A 115 -9.81 -5.75 -4.73
C ILE A 115 -10.96 -4.74 -4.73
N HIS A 116 -12.20 -5.19 -4.55
CA HIS A 116 -13.37 -4.32 -4.52
C HIS A 116 -13.30 -3.28 -3.39
N ILE A 117 -12.98 -3.75 -2.19
CA ILE A 117 -12.81 -2.90 -0.99
C ILE A 117 -11.80 -1.77 -1.25
N ARG A 118 -10.74 -2.08 -1.99
CA ARG A 118 -9.68 -1.13 -2.30
C ARG A 118 -10.11 -0.09 -3.33
N TYR A 119 -10.78 -0.51 -4.41
CA TYR A 119 -11.05 0.37 -5.55
C TYR A 119 -12.46 0.97 -5.62
N TYR A 120 -13.33 0.56 -4.69
CA TYR A 120 -14.64 1.16 -4.44
C TYR A 120 -14.74 1.62 -2.97
N PRO A 121 -13.82 2.50 -2.51
CA PRO A 121 -13.83 2.95 -1.12
C PRO A 121 -15.12 3.71 -0.77
N GLU A 122 -15.78 4.32 -1.76
CA GLU A 122 -17.04 5.04 -1.59
C GLU A 122 -18.20 4.15 -1.13
N GLU A 123 -18.16 2.84 -1.40
CA GLU A 123 -19.20 1.91 -0.97
C GLU A 123 -19.14 1.61 0.52
N ARG A 124 -17.97 1.84 1.14
CA ARG A 124 -17.76 1.66 2.58
C ARG A 124 -17.73 2.97 3.33
N PHE A 125 -17.22 4.04 2.71
CA PHE A 125 -17.01 5.32 3.35
C PHE A 125 -17.47 6.44 2.42
N SER A 126 -18.49 7.19 2.84
CA SER A 126 -19.10 8.26 2.03
C SER A 126 -18.15 9.39 1.65
N ASN A 127 -17.04 9.56 2.38
CA ASN A 127 -16.06 10.62 2.18
C ASN A 127 -14.76 10.14 1.49
N ARG A 128 -14.68 8.87 1.07
CA ARG A 128 -13.49 8.34 0.40
C ARG A 128 -13.73 8.15 -1.08
N LYS A 129 -12.68 8.39 -1.84
CA LYS A 129 -12.64 8.20 -3.29
C LYS A 129 -11.25 7.69 -3.67
N LEU A 130 -11.14 7.22 -4.90
CA LEU A 130 -9.83 6.93 -5.46
C LEU A 130 -8.98 8.20 -5.51
N GLU A 131 -7.70 8.04 -5.22
CA GLU A 131 -6.69 9.10 -5.24
C GLU A 131 -5.58 8.80 -6.26
N GLN A 132 -4.77 9.82 -6.57
CA GLN A 132 -3.74 9.78 -7.61
C GLN A 132 -2.75 8.62 -7.47
N TYR A 133 -2.42 8.18 -6.25
CA TYR A 133 -1.49 7.08 -6.03
C TYR A 133 -2.02 5.74 -6.60
N HIS A 134 -3.34 5.56 -6.77
CA HIS A 134 -3.89 4.33 -7.37
C HIS A 134 -3.47 4.16 -8.83
N LYS A 135 -3.06 5.22 -9.52
CA LYS A 135 -2.53 5.11 -10.89
C LYS A 135 -1.27 4.25 -10.95
N ASP A 136 -0.48 4.23 -9.88
CA ASP A 136 0.72 3.39 -9.80
C ASP A 136 0.38 1.88 -9.77
N ASP A 137 -0.86 1.51 -9.41
CA ASP A 137 -1.31 0.12 -9.38
C ASP A 137 -1.75 -0.40 -10.77
N LEU A 138 -2.04 0.49 -11.73
CA LEU A 138 -2.60 0.16 -13.05
C LEU A 138 -1.81 -0.90 -13.80
N ARG A 139 -0.47 -0.79 -13.82
CA ARG A 139 0.38 -1.76 -14.55
C ARG A 139 0.10 -3.18 -14.08
N CYS A 140 0.05 -3.39 -12.77
CA CYS A 140 -0.20 -4.71 -12.20
C CYS A 140 -1.63 -5.19 -12.46
N LEU A 141 -2.63 -4.29 -12.38
CA LEU A 141 -4.03 -4.64 -12.63
C LEU A 141 -4.27 -5.06 -14.09
N ILE A 142 -3.66 -4.36 -15.04
CA ILE A 142 -3.70 -4.69 -16.47
C ILE A 142 -3.03 -6.04 -16.72
N GLU A 143 -1.82 -6.25 -16.19
CA GLU A 143 -1.11 -7.52 -16.31
C GLU A 143 -1.89 -8.69 -15.70
N LEU A 144 -2.52 -8.47 -14.55
CA LEU A 144 -3.37 -9.45 -13.87
C LEU A 144 -4.56 -9.81 -14.75
N LYS A 145 -5.28 -8.82 -15.26
CA LYS A 145 -6.43 -8.98 -16.16
C LYS A 145 -6.06 -9.77 -17.41
N ASP A 146 -5.01 -9.35 -18.11
CA ASP A 146 -4.58 -9.96 -19.37
C ASP A 146 -4.15 -11.41 -19.16
N GLU A 147 -3.39 -11.69 -18.10
CA GLU A 147 -2.97 -13.05 -17.79
C GLU A 147 -4.16 -13.91 -17.36
N LEU A 148 -5.13 -13.38 -16.59
CA LEU A 148 -6.38 -14.07 -16.25
C LEU A 148 -7.19 -14.44 -17.50
N GLY A 149 -7.28 -13.55 -18.48
CA GLY A 149 -8.01 -13.75 -19.74
C GLY A 149 -7.41 -14.79 -20.69
N LYS A 150 -6.15 -15.20 -20.48
CA LYS A 150 -5.54 -16.28 -21.28
C LYS A 150 -6.26 -17.61 -21.07
N ALA A 151 -6.27 -18.44 -22.13
CA ALA A 151 -6.96 -19.73 -22.24
C ALA A 151 -7.24 -20.42 -20.90
N LEU A 152 -8.52 -20.42 -20.52
CA LEU A 152 -9.02 -21.05 -19.32
C LEU A 152 -9.26 -22.55 -19.55
N LYS A 153 -9.14 -23.36 -18.51
CA LYS A 153 -9.35 -24.81 -18.62
C LYS A 153 -10.84 -25.09 -18.86
N SER A 154 -11.17 -25.71 -20.00
CA SER A 154 -12.56 -26.03 -20.36
C SER A 154 -13.29 -26.87 -19.30
N ARG A 155 -12.56 -27.68 -18.53
CA ARG A 155 -13.10 -28.56 -17.49
C ARG A 155 -13.44 -27.88 -16.15
N GLN A 156 -13.34 -26.54 -16.05
CA GLN A 156 -13.60 -25.81 -14.81
C GLN A 156 -14.61 -24.66 -15.01
N PRO A 157 -15.88 -24.95 -15.39
CA PRO A 157 -16.84 -23.92 -15.80
C PRO A 157 -17.16 -22.90 -14.70
N ILE A 158 -17.25 -23.33 -13.44
CA ILE A 158 -17.52 -22.44 -12.29
C ILE A 158 -16.36 -21.47 -12.07
N THR A 159 -15.14 -21.99 -12.01
CA THR A 159 -13.91 -21.18 -11.88
C THR A 159 -13.80 -20.20 -13.04
N ASN A 160 -14.08 -20.64 -14.27
CA ASN A 160 -14.00 -19.78 -15.45
C ASN A 160 -15.02 -18.63 -15.38
N ARG A 161 -16.25 -18.91 -14.93
CA ARG A 161 -17.27 -17.88 -14.71
C ARG A 161 -16.82 -16.86 -13.66
N MET A 162 -16.21 -17.31 -12.56
CA MET A 162 -15.68 -16.42 -11.52
C MET A 162 -14.53 -15.55 -12.05
N ILE A 163 -13.60 -16.14 -12.80
CA ILE A 163 -12.49 -15.41 -13.43
C ILE A 163 -13.00 -14.37 -14.42
N ASN A 164 -13.97 -14.72 -15.27
CA ASN A 164 -14.56 -13.78 -16.23
C ASN A 164 -15.24 -12.62 -15.50
N GLY A 165 -16.04 -12.90 -14.46
CA GLY A 165 -16.63 -11.85 -13.65
C GLY A 165 -15.60 -10.96 -12.96
N PHE A 166 -14.45 -11.53 -12.56
CA PHE A 166 -13.36 -10.74 -11.99
C PHE A 166 -12.65 -9.88 -13.04
N ILE A 167 -12.45 -10.39 -14.26
CA ILE A 167 -11.93 -9.61 -15.40
C ILE A 167 -12.83 -8.41 -15.70
N ASP A 168 -14.16 -8.60 -15.68
CA ASP A 168 -15.11 -7.51 -15.89
C ASP A 168 -14.96 -6.41 -14.85
N ASP A 169 -14.74 -6.77 -13.58
CA ASP A 169 -14.52 -5.79 -12.52
C ASP A 169 -13.16 -5.10 -12.64
N LEU A 170 -12.11 -5.83 -13.02
CA LEU A 170 -10.80 -5.22 -13.32
C LEU A 170 -10.89 -4.20 -14.46
N ASN A 171 -11.70 -4.46 -15.49
CA ASN A 171 -11.95 -3.49 -16.57
C ASN A 171 -12.66 -2.22 -16.06
N LYS A 172 -13.62 -2.35 -15.15
CA LYS A 172 -14.30 -1.18 -14.55
C LYS A 172 -13.33 -0.37 -13.68
N ILE A 173 -12.52 -1.06 -12.87
CA ILE A 173 -11.52 -0.44 -12.00
C ILE A 173 -10.48 0.32 -12.85
N GLU A 174 -9.97 -0.30 -13.91
CA GLU A 174 -9.02 0.34 -14.83
C GLU A 174 -9.58 1.64 -15.41
N LYS A 175 -10.82 1.62 -15.92
CA LYS A 175 -11.50 2.83 -16.42
C LYS A 175 -11.61 3.90 -15.34
N LYS A 176 -12.08 3.51 -14.15
CA LYS A 176 -12.27 4.42 -13.00
C LYS A 176 -10.95 5.09 -12.57
N ILE A 177 -9.83 4.36 -12.56
CA ILE A 177 -8.52 4.92 -12.21
C ILE A 177 -7.99 5.85 -13.31
N ASN A 178 -8.23 5.53 -14.59
CA ASN A 178 -7.83 6.38 -15.72
C ASN A 178 -8.59 7.71 -15.77
N GLU A 179 -9.78 7.79 -15.15
CA GLU A 179 -10.61 9.00 -15.05
C GLU A 179 -10.22 9.95 -13.89
N LEU A 180 -9.25 9.57 -13.05
CA LEU A 180 -8.72 10.41 -11.95
C LEU A 180 -7.89 11.58 -12.46
#